data_AF-A0A538JSF5-F1
#
_entry.id   AF-A0A538JSF5-F1
#
_cell.length_a   1.000
_cell.length_b   1.000
_cell.length_c   1.000
_cell.angle_alpha   90.00
_cell.angle_beta   90.00
_cell.angle_gamma   90.00
#
_symmetry.space_group_name_H-M   'P 1'
#
loop_
_entity.id
_entity.type
_entity.pdbx_description
1 polymer ?
#
loop_
_entity_poly.entity_id
_entity_poly.type
_entity_poly.pdbx_seq_one_letter_code
_entity_poly.pdbx_strand_id
1 'polypeptide(L)'
;MHMLERRLQILLDDARYRRVATAAKQRKTSVAAVIRDAIDQALPGDLEKKRAAWEELQNAEPMPVPETVEELKAVIRESRGRLP
;
A
#
# COMPACT_ATOMS: atom_id res chain seq x y z
N MET A 1 -3.68 -7.66 -8.33
CA MET A 1 -4.00 -6.22 -8.25
C MET A 1 -5.51 -6.07 -8.06
N HIS A 2 -5.98 -5.43 -6.98
CA HIS A 2 -7.41 -5.07 -6.91
C HIS A 2 -7.71 -3.97 -7.93
N MET A 3 -8.55 -4.29 -8.92
CA MET A 3 -9.03 -3.33 -9.90
C MET A 3 -9.96 -2.32 -9.19
N LEU A 4 -9.74 -1.02 -9.44
CA LEU A 4 -10.56 0.03 -8.84
C LEU A 4 -11.86 0.18 -9.64
N GLU A 5 -12.96 -0.37 -9.13
CA GLU A 5 -14.23 -0.45 -9.86
C GLU A 5 -15.15 0.76 -9.65
N ARG A 6 -15.00 1.47 -8.53
CA ARG A 6 -15.90 2.58 -8.15
C ARG A 6 -15.15 3.90 -8.08
N ARG A 7 -15.71 4.94 -8.71
CA ARG A 7 -15.17 6.30 -8.72
C ARG A 7 -15.84 7.14 -7.64
N LEU A 8 -15.03 7.78 -6.80
CA LEU A 8 -15.45 8.76 -5.81
C LEU A 8 -14.97 10.16 -6.23
N GLN A 9 -15.86 11.15 -6.19
CA GLN A 9 -15.53 12.57 -6.33
C GLN A 9 -15.87 13.29 -5.02
N ILE A 10 -14.89 13.98 -4.43
CA ILE A 10 -15.05 14.76 -3.21
C ILE A 10 -14.47 16.15 -3.42
N LEU A 11 -15.12 17.17 -2.84
CA LEU A 11 -14.59 18.52 -2.80
C LEU A 11 -13.81 18.71 -1.50
N LEU A 12 -12.61 19.28 -1.62
CA LEU A 12 -11.76 19.65 -0.50
C LEU A 12 -11.57 21.16 -0.53
N ASP A 13 -11.55 21.77 0.65
CA ASP A 13 -11.03 23.13 0.78
C ASP A 13 -9.52 23.16 0.45
N ASP A 14 -9.00 24.35 0.17
CA ASP A 14 -7.60 24.56 -0.22
C ASP A 14 -6.62 24.03 0.85
N ALA A 15 -6.92 24.22 2.13
CA ALA A 15 -6.07 23.76 3.22
C ALA A 15 -5.96 22.22 3.27
N ARG A 16 -7.08 21.51 3.13
CA ARG A 16 -7.16 20.05 3.07
C ARG A 16 -6.46 19.54 1.81
N TYR A 17 -6.72 20.14 0.65
CA TYR A 17 -6.07 19.74 -0.58
C TYR A 17 -4.54 19.86 -0.48
N ARG A 18 -4.02 20.99 0.02
CA ARG A 18 -2.58 21.20 0.23
C ARG A 18 -1.96 20.15 1.15
N ARG A 19 -2.63 19.82 2.26
CA ARG A 19 -2.16 18.76 3.18
C ARG A 19 -1.99 17.42 2.47
N VAL A 20 -2.98 16.99 1.70
CA VAL A 20 -2.93 15.70 1.00
C VAL A 20 -1.93 15.74 -0.15
N ALA A 21 -1.83 16.85 -0.89
CA ALA A 21 -0.86 17.03 -1.97
C ALA A 21 0.59 16.99 -1.46
N THR A 22 0.87 17.66 -0.32
CA THR A 22 2.19 17.60 0.32
C THR A 22 2.54 16.19 0.77
N ALA A 23 1.59 15.47 1.39
CA ALA A 23 1.80 14.08 1.79
C ALA A 23 2.08 13.16 0.57
N ALA A 24 1.34 13.35 -0.52
CA ALA A 24 1.54 12.60 -1.76
C ALA A 24 2.94 12.85 -2.35
N LYS A 25 3.38 14.11 -2.38
CA LYS A 25 4.72 14.50 -2.83
C LYS A 25 5.83 13.87 -1.98
N GLN A 26 5.70 13.94 -0.66
CA GLN A 26 6.68 13.35 0.27
C GLN A 26 6.78 11.83 0.11
N ARG A 27 5.65 11.15 -0.10
CA ARG A 27 5.58 9.70 -0.31
C ARG A 27 5.85 9.24 -1.75
N LYS A 28 6.11 10.18 -2.68
CA LYS A 28 6.28 9.93 -4.12
C LYS A 28 5.12 9.10 -4.71
N THR A 29 3.90 9.39 -4.29
CA THR A 29 2.68 8.69 -4.70
C THR A 29 1.59 9.66 -5.14
N SER A 30 0.44 9.15 -5.55
CA SER A 30 -0.71 9.98 -5.96
C SER A 30 -1.55 10.44 -4.77
N VAL A 31 -2.23 11.59 -4.91
CA VAL A 31 -3.26 12.05 -3.96
C VAL A 31 -4.30 10.96 -3.70
N ALA A 32 -4.73 10.24 -4.75
CA ALA A 32 -5.70 9.16 -4.62
C ALA A 32 -5.17 7.99 -3.76
N ALA A 33 -3.87 7.67 -3.82
CA ALA A 33 -3.27 6.67 -2.95
C ALA A 33 -3.28 7.11 -1.49
N VAL A 34 -2.90 8.37 -1.21
CA VAL A 34 -2.93 8.91 0.17
C VAL A 34 -4.35 8.91 0.75
N ILE A 35 -5.37 9.24 -0.06
CA ILE A 35 -6.76 9.20 0.38
C ILE A 35 -7.19 7.77 0.70
N ARG A 36 -6.82 6.78 -0.14
CA ARG A 36 -7.13 5.37 0.14
C ARG A 36 -6.44 4.88 1.40
N ASP A 37 -5.16 5.16 1.59
CA ASP A 37 -4.43 4.80 2.82
C ASP A 37 -5.10 5.39 4.07
N ALA A 38 -5.56 6.65 3.98
CA ALA A 38 -6.26 7.31 5.07
C ALA A 38 -7.62 6.67 5.36
N ILE A 39 -8.33 6.20 4.33
CA ILE A 39 -9.57 5.42 4.48
C ILE A 39 -9.26 4.10 5.18
N ASP A 40 -8.27 3.34 4.73
CA ASP A 40 -7.91 2.04 5.33
C ASP A 40 -7.46 2.18 6.79
N GLN A 41 -6.86 3.33 7.15
CA GLN A 41 -6.48 3.64 8.52
C GLN A 41 -7.68 4.04 9.39
N ALA A 42 -8.59 4.86 8.86
CA ALA A 42 -9.74 5.38 9.60
C ALA A 42 -10.91 4.39 9.67
N LEU A 43 -11.07 3.57 8.64
CA LEU A 43 -12.08 2.54 8.46
C LEU A 43 -11.35 1.23 8.18
N PRO A 44 -10.59 0.70 9.17
CA PRO A 44 -9.92 -0.56 8.98
C PRO A 44 -10.97 -1.62 8.62
N GLY A 45 -10.62 -2.46 7.63
CA GLY A 45 -11.43 -3.62 7.29
C GLY A 45 -11.49 -4.62 8.44
N ASP A 46 -11.73 -5.89 8.13
CA ASP A 46 -11.77 -6.94 9.16
C ASP A 46 -10.47 -6.98 9.98
N LEU A 47 -10.54 -6.47 11.21
CA LEU A 47 -9.40 -6.35 12.11
C LEU A 47 -8.85 -7.73 12.48
N GLU A 48 -9.69 -8.77 12.50
CA GLU A 48 -9.24 -10.14 12.73
C GLU A 48 -8.46 -10.67 11.54
N LYS A 49 -8.90 -10.37 10.31
CA LYS A 49 -8.11 -10.69 9.11
C LYS A 49 -6.76 -9.98 9.10
N LYS A 50 -6.71 -8.73 9.56
CA LYS A 50 -5.46 -7.97 9.69
C LYS A 50 -4.55 -8.58 10.76
N ARG A 51 -5.10 -9.01 11.90
CA ARG A 51 -4.35 -9.69 12.97
C ARG A 51 -3.79 -11.03 12.47
N ALA A 52 -4.60 -11.85 11.82
CA ALA A 52 -4.17 -13.15 11.28
C ALA A 52 -3.01 -12.98 10.28
N ALA A 53 -3.10 -12.02 9.35
CA ALA A 53 -2.01 -11.73 8.40
C ALA A 53 -0.73 -11.25 9.11
N TRP A 54 -0.86 -10.49 10.20
CA TRP A 54 0.28 -10.06 11.00
C TRP A 54 0.94 -11.24 11.73
N GLU A 55 0.14 -12.14 12.31
CA GLU A 55 0.62 -13.36 12.96
C GLU A 55 1.32 -14.29 11.96
N GLU A 56 0.79 -14.43 10.74
CA GLU A 56 1.41 -15.21 9.67
C GLU A 56 2.79 -14.63 9.30
N LEU A 57 2.88 -13.31 9.11
CA LEU A 57 4.16 -12.64 8.82
C LEU A 57 5.18 -12.80 9.97
N GLN A 58 4.73 -12.74 11.22
CA GLN A 58 5.60 -12.88 12.38
C GLN A 58 6.13 -14.30 12.53
N ASN A 59 5.33 -15.31 12.18
CA ASN A 59 5.70 -16.72 12.26
C ASN A 59 6.34 -17.26 10.97
N ALA A 60 6.46 -16.43 9.93
CA ALA A 60 7.09 -16.84 8.68
C ALA A 60 8.57 -17.14 8.89
N GLU A 61 9.03 -18.27 8.35
CA GLU A 61 10.45 -18.61 8.36
C GLU A 61 11.25 -17.58 7.55
N PRO A 62 12.43 -17.14 8.02
CA PRO A 62 13.29 -16.24 7.28
C PRO A 62 13.63 -16.82 5.90
N MET A 63 13.21 -16.13 4.85
CA MET A 63 13.56 -16.53 3.49
C MET A 63 14.98 -16.06 3.12
N PRO A 64 15.72 -16.83 2.31
CA PRO A 64 17.00 -16.39 1.79
C PRO A 64 16.83 -15.11 0.97
N VAL A 65 17.60 -14.07 1.32
CA VAL A 65 17.63 -12.78 0.61
C VAL A 65 18.82 -12.80 -0.35
N PRO A 66 18.63 -12.47 -1.65
CA PRO A 66 19.74 -12.39 -2.60
C PRO A 66 20.83 -11.42 -2.14
N GLU A 67 22.08 -11.74 -2.45
CA GLU A 67 23.25 -10.98 -1.98
C GLU A 67 23.39 -9.63 -2.70
N THR A 68 22.84 -9.51 -3.91
CA THR A 68 22.93 -8.29 -4.72
C THR A 68 21.59 -7.57 -4.86
N VAL A 69 21.68 -6.25 -5.01
CA VAL A 69 20.50 -5.40 -5.24
C VAL A 69 19.83 -5.73 -6.57
N GLU A 70 20.61 -6.12 -7.58
CA GLU A 70 20.18 -6.51 -8.91
C GLU A 70 19.32 -7.78 -8.87
N GLU A 71 19.77 -8.81 -8.16
CA GLU A 71 19.02 -10.05 -7.97
C GLU A 71 17.75 -9.83 -7.15
N LEU A 72 17.84 -9.04 -6.07
CA LEU A 72 16.66 -8.69 -5.27
C LEU A 72 15.60 -7.96 -6.12
N LYS A 73 16.02 -7.03 -6.99
CA LYS A 73 15.11 -6.35 -7.93
C LYS A 73 14.49 -7.31 -8.93
N ALA A 74 15.22 -8.33 -9.38
CA ALA A 74 14.69 -9.34 -10.30
C ALA A 74 13.61 -10.21 -9.62
N VAL A 75 13.88 -10.70 -8.41
CA VAL A 75 12.92 -11.47 -7.60
C VAL A 75 11.66 -10.65 -7.33
N ILE A 76 11.79 -9.39 -6.89
CA ILE A 76 10.62 -8.52 -6.63
C ILE A 76 9.78 -8.32 -7.91
N ARG A 77 10.43 -8.17 -9.07
CA ARG A 77 9.73 -8.00 -10.35
C ARG A 77 8.94 -9.26 -10.71
N GLU A 78 9.53 -10.43 -10.52
CA GLU A 78 8.90 -11.73 -10.75
C GLU A 78 7.70 -11.93 -9.82
N SER A 79 7.86 -11.66 -8.52
CA SER A 79 6.77 -11.75 -7.54
C SER A 79 5.61 -10.81 -7.86
N ARG A 80 5.88 -9.59 -8.36
CA ARG A 80 4.85 -8.64 -8.78
C ARG A 80 4.02 -9.14 -9.97
N GLY A 81 4.58 -9.97 -10.83
CA GLY A 81 3.85 -10.61 -11.94
C GLY A 81 2.99 -11.81 -11.54
N ARG A 82 3.25 -12.39 -10.36
CA ARG A 82 2.54 -13.57 -9.82
C ARG A 82 1.39 -13.23 -8.86
N LEU A 83 1.27 -11.97 -8.42
CA LEU A 83 0.20 -11.53 -7.55
C LEU A 83 -1.11 -11.38 -8.37
N PRO A 84 -2.17 -12.15 -8.07
CA PRO A 84 -3.48 -12.00 -8.74
C PRO A 84 -4.03 -10.60 -8.52
#